data_AF-A0A1J3E4F3-F1
#
_entry.id   AF-A0A1J3E4F3-F1
#
_cell.length_a   1.000
_cell.length_b   1.000
_cell.length_c   1.000
_cell.angle_alpha   90.00
_cell.angle_beta   90.00
_cell.angle_gamma   90.00
#
_symmetry.space_group_name_H-M   'P 1'
#
loop_
_entity.id
_entity.type
_entity.pdbx_description
1 polymer ?
#
loop_
_entity_poly.entity_id
_entity_poly.type
_entity_poly.pdbx_seq_one_letter_code
_entity_poly.pdbx_strand_id
1 'polypeptide(L)'
;ALGAFLAGLLLAETEFSLQVESDIAPYRGLLLGLFFMTVGMSIDPKLLQSNFPVVLGTLGLLIVGKTILVVIMGKLFGISVISAIRAGLLLAPGGEFAFVAFGE
;
A
#
# COMPACT_ATOMS: atom_id res chain seq x y z
N ALA A 1 -12.25 -2.20 4.68
CA ALA A 1 -11.96 -1.33 3.51
C ALA A 1 -12.84 -1.61 2.29
N LEU A 2 -13.10 -2.86 1.89
CA LEU A 2 -13.82 -3.17 0.63
C LEU A 2 -15.20 -2.50 0.52
N GLY A 3 -15.97 -2.45 1.62
CA GLY A 3 -17.29 -1.79 1.62
C GLY A 3 -17.23 -0.28 1.39
N ALA A 4 -16.23 0.42 1.94
CA ALA A 4 -16.01 1.84 1.68
C ALA A 4 -15.55 2.10 0.24
N PHE A 5 -14.74 1.21 -0.33
CA PHE A 5 -14.35 1.25 -1.75
C PHE A 5 -15.55 1.05 -2.68
N LEU A 6 -16.41 0.06 -2.40
CA LEU A 6 -17.64 -0.18 -3.15
C LEU A 6 -18.63 1.00 -3.04
N ALA A 7 -18.82 1.55 -1.84
CA ALA A 7 -19.65 2.74 -1.65
C ALA A 7 -19.12 3.94 -2.43
N GLY A 8 -17.80 4.15 -2.41
CA GLY A 8 -17.14 5.19 -3.20
C GLY A 8 -17.33 5.00 -4.71
N LEU A 9 -17.21 3.76 -5.21
CA LEU A 9 -17.42 3.45 -6.63
C LEU A 9 -18.87 3.72 -7.07
N LEU A 10 -19.85 3.32 -6.24
CA LEU A 10 -21.26 3.57 -6.52
C LEU A 10 -21.61 5.07 -6.47
N LEU A 11 -21.02 5.82 -5.54
CA LEU A 11 -21.22 7.27 -5.41
C LEU A 11 -20.51 8.06 -6.52
N ALA A 12 -19.39 7.56 -7.05
CA ALA A 12 -18.61 8.21 -8.11
C ALA A 12 -19.38 8.34 -9.43
N GLU A 13 -20.33 7.44 -9.71
CA GLU A 13 -21.19 7.52 -10.90
C GLU A 13 -22.42 8.42 -10.72
N THR A 14 -22.61 9.02 -9.53
CA THR A 14 -23.75 9.90 -9.25
C THR A 14 -23.41 11.38 -9.50
N GLU A 15 -24.44 12.19 -9.72
CA GLU A 15 -24.35 13.66 -9.81
C GLU A 15 -23.79 14.32 -8.54
N PHE A 16 -23.82 13.61 -7.41
CA PHE A 16 -23.31 14.08 -6.12
C PHE A 16 -21.82 13.78 -5.90
N SER A 17 -21.13 13.14 -6.85
CA SER A 17 -19.71 12.76 -6.71
C SER A 17 -18.80 13.94 -6.31
N LEU A 18 -18.97 15.10 -6.96
CA LEU A 18 -18.22 16.33 -6.67
C LEU A 18 -18.54 16.90 -5.28
N GLN A 19 -19.80 16.82 -4.85
CA GLN A 19 -20.22 17.30 -3.53
C GLN A 19 -19.66 16.40 -2.43
N VAL A 20 -19.76 15.08 -2.62
CA VAL A 20 -19.19 14.08 -1.72
C VAL A 20 -17.67 14.22 -1.64
N GLU A 21 -16.98 14.47 -2.76
CA GLU A 21 -15.53 14.72 -2.76
C GLU A 21 -15.16 15.97 -1.94
N SER A 22 -15.90 17.07 -2.11
CA SER A 22 -15.70 18.30 -1.35
C SER A 22 -15.94 18.09 0.15
N ASP A 23 -16.94 17.29 0.51
CA ASP A 23 -17.30 17.01 1.91
C ASP A 23 -16.27 16.10 2.61
N ILE A 24 -15.69 15.13 1.90
CA ILE A 24 -14.68 14.20 2.47
C ILE A 24 -13.25 14.73 2.43
N ALA A 25 -12.93 15.67 1.53
CA ALA A 25 -11.62 16.28 1.40
C ALA A 25 -11.00 16.75 2.73
N PRO A 26 -11.72 17.49 3.61
CA PRO A 26 -11.16 17.93 4.90
C PRO A 26 -10.89 16.76 5.87
N TYR A 27 -11.66 15.68 5.80
CA TYR A 27 -11.48 14.52 6.69
C TYR A 27 -10.40 13.56 6.22
N ARG A 28 -10.06 13.56 4.92
CA ARG A 28 -9.07 12.64 4.35
C ARG A 28 -7.72 12.72 5.06
N GLY A 29 -7.23 13.93 5.31
CA GLY A 29 -5.96 14.13 6.03
C GLY A 29 -6.03 13.67 7.48
N LEU A 30 -7.16 13.91 8.15
CA LEU A 30 -7.41 13.54 9.54
C LEU A 30 -7.48 12.02 9.71
N LEU A 31 -8.21 11.34 8.83
CA LEU A 31 -8.33 9.88 8.80
C LEU A 31 -7.01 9.20 8.46
N LEU A 32 -6.23 9.77 7.53
CA LEU A 32 -4.89 9.27 7.20
C LEU A 32 -3.92 9.43 8.37
N GLY A 33 -3.95 10.58 9.06
CA GLY A 33 -3.17 10.81 10.27
C GLY A 33 -3.53 9.83 11.40
N LEU A 34 -4.83 9.59 11.60
CA LEU A 34 -5.31 8.62 12.57
C LEU A 34 -4.86 7.19 12.23
N PHE A 35 -4.94 6.79 10.96
CA PHE A 35 -4.48 5.49 10.49
C PHE A 35 -2.99 5.27 10.77
N PHE A 36 -2.13 6.24 10.42
CA PHE A 36 -0.70 6.10 10.69
C PHE A 36 -0.37 6.15 12.18
N MET A 37 -1.13 6.90 12.98
CA MET A 37 -0.96 6.91 14.43
C MET A 37 -1.28 5.54 15.04
N THR A 38 -2.43 4.95 14.68
CA THR A 38 -2.85 3.65 15.22
C THR A 38 -1.90 2.53 14.79
N VAL A 39 -1.58 2.45 13.49
CA VAL A 39 -0.64 1.45 12.96
C VAL A 39 0.76 1.62 13.56
N GLY A 40 1.23 2.86 13.71
CA GLY A 40 2.52 3.15 14.33
C GLY A 40 2.57 2.73 15.80
N MET A 41 1.48 2.91 16.55
CA MET A 41 1.38 2.48 17.95
C MET A 41 1.29 0.96 18.10
N SER A 42 0.82 0.23 17.09
CA SER A 42 0.81 -1.24 17.09
C SER A 42 2.21 -1.87 16.90
N ILE A 43 3.22 -1.11 16.50
CA ILE A 43 4.57 -1.62 16.30
C ILE A 43 5.28 -1.75 17.65
N ASP A 44 5.60 -2.98 18.05
CA ASP A 44 6.42 -3.25 19.25
C ASP A 44 7.93 -3.04 18.95
N PRO A 45 8.58 -2.02 19.53
CA PRO A 45 9.99 -1.72 19.26
C PRO A 45 10.94 -2.79 19.81
N LYS A 46 10.55 -3.51 20.87
CA LYS A 46 11.37 -4.58 21.47
C LYS A 46 11.37 -5.81 20.58
N LEU A 47 10.23 -6.14 19.96
CA LEU A 47 10.13 -7.22 18.99
C LEU A 47 10.95 -6.92 17.74
N LEU A 48 10.92 -5.66 17.28
CA LEU A 48 11.74 -5.20 16.15
C LEU A 48 13.25 -5.32 16.42
N GLN A 49 13.72 -4.94 17.62
CA GLN A 49 15.14 -5.04 17.97
C GLN A 49 15.60 -6.50 18.14
N SER A 50 14.78 -7.34 18.77
CA SER A 50 15.12 -8.76 18.98
C SER A 50 15.11 -9.58 17.69
N ASN A 51 14.24 -9.24 16.74
CA ASN A 51 14.08 -9.96 15.46
C ASN A 51 14.60 -9.18 14.25
N PHE A 52 15.45 -8.19 14.48
CA PHE A 52 15.99 -7.31 13.44
C PHE A 52 16.50 -8.04 12.17
N PRO A 53 17.29 -9.14 12.27
CA PRO A 53 17.74 -9.86 11.07
C PRO A 53 16.61 -10.55 10.31
N VAL A 54 15.58 -11.04 11.02
CA VAL A 54 14.42 -11.68 10.40
C VAL A 54 13.59 -10.63 9.65
N VAL A 55 13.37 -9.47 10.26
CA VAL A 55 12.63 -8.36 9.63
C VAL A 55 13.34 -7.83 8.39
N LEU A 56 14.66 -7.62 8.45
CA LEU A 56 15.45 -7.24 7.28
C LEU A 56 15.44 -8.31 6.19
N GLY A 57 15.55 -9.58 6.57
CA GLY A 57 15.51 -10.71 5.65
C GLY A 57 14.19 -10.80 4.89
N THR A 58 13.05 -10.72 5.60
CA THR A 58 11.72 -10.77 4.98
C THR A 58 11.43 -9.53 4.14
N LEU A 59 11.82 -8.34 4.61
CA LEU A 59 11.70 -7.09 3.83
C LEU A 59 12.51 -7.15 2.54
N GLY A 60 13.78 -7.58 2.64
CA GLY A 60 14.66 -7.74 1.48
C GLY A 60 14.10 -8.77 0.49
N LEU A 61 13.65 -9.92 0.99
CA LEU A 61 13.04 -10.98 0.17
C LEU A 61 11.78 -10.47 -0.54
N LEU A 62 10.92 -9.73 0.15
CA LEU A 62 9.69 -9.17 -0.42
C LEU A 62 10.01 -8.15 -1.52
N ILE A 63 10.93 -7.22 -1.26
CA ILE A 63 11.31 -6.18 -2.23
C ILE A 63 11.96 -6.80 -3.45
N VAL A 64 12.97 -7.65 -3.25
CA VAL A 64 13.73 -8.29 -4.33
C VAL A 64 12.82 -9.23 -5.12
N GLY A 65 12.05 -10.07 -4.44
CA GLY A 65 11.13 -11.02 -5.07
C GLY A 65 10.09 -10.31 -5.96
N LYS A 66 9.40 -9.29 -5.42
CA LYS A 66 8.38 -8.56 -6.17
C LYS A 66 8.99 -7.75 -7.33
N THR A 67 10.17 -7.17 -7.13
CA THR A 67 10.88 -6.46 -8.20
C THR A 67 11.28 -7.43 -9.32
N ILE A 68 11.86 -8.59 -9.01
CA ILE A 68 12.23 -9.61 -10.01
C ILE A 68 11.00 -10.05 -10.80
N LEU A 69 9.89 -10.34 -10.13
CA LEU A 69 8.64 -10.73 -10.79
C LEU A 69 8.15 -9.66 -11.78
N VAL A 70 8.15 -8.39 -11.37
CA VAL A 70 7.73 -7.27 -12.22
C VAL A 70 8.70 -7.06 -13.39
N VAL A 71 10.02 -7.25 -13.19
CA VAL A 71 11.00 -7.14 -14.27
C VAL A 71 10.83 -8.27 -15.30
N ILE A 72 10.61 -9.51 -14.84
CA ILE A 72 10.38 -10.65 -15.74
C ILE A 72 9.11 -10.41 -16.57
N MET A 73 8.01 -9.99 -15.93
CA MET A 73 6.78 -9.65 -16.62
C MET A 73 6.99 -8.47 -17.59
N GLY A 74 7.63 -7.40 -17.14
CA GLY A 74 7.92 -6.23 -17.98
C GLY A 74 8.71 -6.59 -19.24
N LYS A 75 9.68 -7.50 -19.14
CA LYS A 75 10.39 -8.02 -20.31
C LYS A 75 9.49 -8.79 -21.27
N LEU A 76 8.58 -9.63 -20.77
CA LEU A 76 7.63 -10.37 -21.61
C LEU A 76 6.69 -9.45 -22.38
N PHE A 77 6.34 -8.30 -21.81
CA PHE A 77 5.52 -7.27 -22.46
C PHE A 77 6.32 -6.27 -23.31
N GLY A 78 7.62 -6.48 -23.50
CA GLY A 78 8.47 -5.62 -24.34
C GLY A 78 8.82 -4.25 -23.73
N ILE A 79 8.67 -4.09 -22.41
CA ILE A 79 9.02 -2.87 -21.69
C ILE A 79 10.54 -2.81 -21.49
N SER A 80 11.11 -1.60 -21.54
CA SER A 80 12.53 -1.40 -21.26
C SER A 80 12.90 -1.91 -19.86
N VAL A 81 14.05 -2.56 -19.72
CA VAL A 81 14.51 -3.14 -18.45
C VAL A 81 14.57 -2.08 -17.34
N ILE A 82 14.96 -0.85 -17.70
CA ILE A 82 15.05 0.28 -16.76
C ILE A 82 13.67 0.68 -16.27
N SER A 83 12.69 0.79 -17.16
CA SER A 83 11.29 1.08 -16.80
C SER A 83 10.69 -0.03 -15.95
N ALA A 84 10.98 -1.30 -16.27
CA ALA A 84 10.48 -2.45 -15.52
C ALA A 84 11.07 -2.53 -14.10
N ILE A 85 12.37 -2.23 -13.93
CA ILE A 85 13.00 -2.14 -12.60
C ILE A 85 12.37 -1.01 -11.79
N ARG A 86 12.16 0.17 -12.40
CA ARG A 86 11.55 1.31 -11.72
C ARG A 86 10.12 0.99 -11.28
N ALA A 87 9.33 0.36 -12.15
CA ALA A 87 7.99 -0.11 -11.80
C ALA A 87 8.02 -1.17 -10.69
N GLY A 88 8.96 -2.12 -10.76
CA GLY A 88 9.14 -3.16 -9.75
C GLY A 88 9.47 -2.58 -8.37
N LEU A 89 10.37 -1.61 -8.29
CA LEU A 89 10.73 -0.93 -7.05
C LEU A 89 9.60 -0.05 -6.49
N LEU A 90 8.82 0.60 -7.36
CA LEU A 90 7.65 1.39 -6.93
C LEU A 90 6.53 0.50 -6.37
N LEU A 91 6.37 -0.70 -6.92
CA LEU A 91 5.37 -1.67 -6.47
C LEU A 91 5.88 -2.57 -5.35
N ALA A 92 7.19 -2.64 -5.13
CA ALA A 92 7.83 -3.56 -4.19
C ALA A 92 7.35 -3.38 -2.73
N PRO A 93 7.28 -2.15 -2.17
CA PRO A 93 6.80 -1.96 -0.80
C PRO A 93 5.36 -2.47 -0.62
N GLY A 94 5.10 -3.08 0.54
CA GLY A 94 3.74 -3.40 0.96
C GLY A 94 2.95 -2.12 1.21
N GLY A 95 1.76 -2.01 0.62
CA GLY A 95 0.86 -0.86 0.83
C GLY A 95 0.07 -0.97 2.13
N GLU A 96 -0.61 0.12 2.49
CA GLU A 96 -1.52 0.22 3.64
C GLU A 96 -2.62 -0.86 3.65
N PHE A 97 -2.98 -1.38 2.48
CA PHE A 97 -3.92 -2.48 2.32
C PHE A 97 -3.46 -3.80 2.95
N ALA A 98 -2.14 -4.02 3.11
CA ALA A 98 -1.64 -5.20 3.80
C ALA A 98 -2.10 -5.21 5.27
N PHE A 99 -2.09 -4.05 5.94
CA PHE A 99 -2.60 -3.93 7.30
C PHE A 99 -4.11 -4.14 7.38
N VAL A 100 -4.86 -3.81 6.33
CA VAL A 100 -6.31 -4.04 6.32
C VAL A 100 -6.67 -5.50 6.00
N ALA A 101 -5.85 -6.18 5.19
CA ALA A 101 -6.08 -7.57 4.81
C ALA A 101 -5.60 -8.57 5.88
N PHE A 102 -4.52 -8.25 6.58
CA PHE A 102 -3.89 -9.09 7.61
C PHE A 102 -4.04 -8.54 9.02
N GLY A 103 -4.67 -7.37 9.19
CA GLY A 103 -5.01 -6.84 10.50
C GLY A 103 -6.16 -7.65 11.10
N GLU A 104 -5.89 -8.24 12.26
CA GLU A 104 -6.95 -8.66 13.18
C GLU A 104 -7.70 -7.44 13.74
#